data_AF-A0A2N2T806-F1
#
_entry.id   AF-A0A2N2T806-F1
#
_cell.length_a   1.000
_cell.length_b   1.000
_cell.length_c   1.000
_cell.angle_alpha   90.00
_cell.angle_beta   90.00
_cell.angle_gamma   90.00
#
_symmetry.space_group_name_H-M   'P 1'
#
loop_
_entity.id
_entity.type
_entity.pdbx_description
1 polymer ?
#
loop_
_entity_poly.entity_id
_entity_poly.type
_entity_poly.pdbx_seq_one_letter_code
_entity_poly.pdbx_strand_id
1 'polypeptide(L)'
;LGNEIQMLLHSHPVNQCRESMGHATCNSLWFWGGGKQPQKGAAMSIRAYGTMPLLRGLGRLGKIEYTDLPDDFSAIDSHSQTWVQLEESASIDENWFRPAADALGRGKLRCLQLSFAVNGKMLNATLHRRDLLKFWRKRLPLNTYFEA
;
A
#
# COMPACT_ATOMS: atom_id res chain seq x y z
N LEU A 1 28.13 -9.02 16.58
CA LEU A 1 26.80 -8.43 16.32
C LEU A 1 25.66 -9.14 17.04
N GLY A 2 25.28 -10.38 16.67
CA GLY A 2 24.11 -11.05 17.28
C GLY A 2 24.19 -11.21 18.81
N ASN A 3 25.30 -11.75 19.32
CA ASN A 3 25.51 -11.91 20.76
C ASN A 3 25.54 -10.58 21.53
N GLU A 4 26.15 -9.53 20.96
CA GLU A 4 26.22 -8.21 21.58
C GLU A 4 24.83 -7.56 21.69
N ILE A 5 24.02 -7.67 20.63
CA ILE A 5 22.62 -7.23 20.63
C ILE A 5 21.83 -7.99 21.69
N GLN A 6 22.00 -9.30 21.78
CA GLN A 6 21.29 -10.12 22.77
C GLN A 6 21.66 -9.74 24.20
N MET A 7 22.95 -9.55 24.49
CA MET A 7 23.40 -9.10 25.81
C MET A 7 22.84 -7.72 26.17
N LEU A 8 22.84 -6.78 25.21
CA LEU A 8 22.28 -5.44 25.38
C LEU A 8 20.77 -5.49 25.67
N LEU A 9 20.01 -6.23 24.86
CA LEU A 9 18.55 -6.30 24.99
C LEU A 9 18.11 -7.08 26.23
N HIS A 10 18.85 -8.13 26.61
CA HIS A 10 18.54 -8.89 27.82
C HIS A 10 18.55 -8.00 29.08
N SER A 11 19.54 -7.12 29.18
CA SER A 11 19.68 -6.20 30.32
C SER A 11 18.76 -4.98 30.26
N HIS A 12 17.96 -4.82 29.19
CA HIS A 12 17.13 -3.64 28.98
C HIS A 12 15.98 -3.56 30.01
N PRO A 13 15.69 -2.39 30.62
CA PRO A 13 14.67 -2.25 31.66
C PRO A 13 13.28 -2.79 31.27
N VAL A 14 12.91 -2.64 30.00
CA VAL A 14 11.64 -3.18 29.48
C VAL A 14 11.59 -4.71 29.58
N ASN A 15 12.70 -5.41 29.29
CA ASN A 15 12.74 -6.87 29.41
C ASN A 15 12.77 -7.34 30.87
N GLN A 16 13.48 -6.64 31.75
CA GLN A 16 13.43 -6.90 33.20
C GLN A 16 12.00 -6.77 33.75
N CYS A 17 11.30 -5.71 33.33
CA CYS A 17 9.90 -5.47 33.70
C CYS A 17 8.97 -6.58 33.17
N ARG A 18 9.15 -7.01 31.91
CA ARG A 18 8.42 -8.14 31.32
C ARG A 18 8.65 -9.44 32.09
N GLU A 19 9.90 -9.78 32.43
CA GLU A 19 10.23 -10.97 33.22
C GLU A 19 9.59 -10.92 34.61
N SER A 20 9.63 -9.76 35.28
CA SER A 20 9.02 -9.59 36.61
C SER A 20 7.49 -9.81 36.61
N MET A 21 6.85 -9.63 35.45
CA MET A 21 5.43 -9.91 35.21
C MET A 21 5.18 -11.32 34.62
N GLY A 22 6.22 -12.15 34.47
CA GLY A 22 6.11 -13.49 33.87
C GLY A 22 5.91 -13.48 32.35
N HIS A 23 6.13 -12.35 31.66
CA HIS A 23 6.05 -12.24 30.21
C HIS A 23 7.37 -12.63 29.53
N ALA A 24 7.29 -13.19 28.33
CA ALA A 24 8.47 -13.52 27.52
C ALA A 24 9.27 -12.27 27.14
N THR A 25 10.60 -12.33 27.19
CA THR A 25 11.48 -11.21 26.78
C THR A 25 11.58 -11.05 25.26
N CYS A 26 11.81 -9.82 24.82
CA CYS A 26 12.20 -9.49 23.44
C CYS A 26 13.72 -9.24 23.41
N ASN A 27 14.53 -10.30 23.45
CA ASN A 27 15.98 -10.23 23.59
C ASN A 27 16.75 -10.60 22.31
N SER A 28 16.07 -10.87 21.22
CA SER A 28 16.67 -11.23 19.93
C SER A 28 16.11 -10.35 18.82
N LEU A 29 16.98 -9.96 17.87
CA LEU A 29 16.56 -9.33 16.62
C LEU A 29 16.82 -10.31 15.48
N TRP A 30 15.77 -10.66 14.74
CA TRP A 30 15.90 -11.35 13.47
C TRP A 30 15.98 -10.29 12.39
N PHE A 31 17.05 -10.25 11.59
CA PHE A 31 17.14 -9.35 10.44
C PHE A 31 16.78 -10.13 9.18
N TRP A 32 15.88 -9.57 8.36
CA TRP A 32 15.51 -10.14 7.07
C TRP A 32 15.26 -9.02 6.06
N GLY A 33 15.24 -9.36 4.78
CA GLY A 33 15.01 -8.37 3.72
C GLY A 33 16.17 -7.40 3.53
N GLY A 34 17.41 -7.89 3.53
CA GLY A 34 18.65 -7.12 3.32
C GLY A 34 18.77 -6.51 1.91
N GLY A 35 17.85 -5.63 1.55
CA GLY A 35 17.81 -4.92 0.28
C GLY A 35 18.91 -3.86 0.18
N LYS A 36 19.34 -3.57 -1.04
CA LYS A 36 20.20 -2.43 -1.35
C LYS A 36 19.34 -1.25 -1.76
N GLN A 37 19.78 -0.03 -1.43
CA GLN A 37 19.10 1.17 -1.90
C GLN A 37 19.03 1.16 -3.44
N PRO A 38 17.84 1.27 -4.04
CA PRO A 38 17.73 1.27 -5.49
C PRO A 38 18.31 2.57 -6.04
N GLN A 39 18.83 2.51 -7.27
CA GLN A 39 19.25 3.71 -7.98
C GLN A 39 18.03 4.62 -8.20
N LYS A 40 18.23 5.91 -7.99
CA LYS A 40 17.17 6.89 -8.17
C LYS A 40 16.81 6.96 -9.65
N GLY A 41 15.55 6.68 -9.97
CA GLY A 41 15.00 6.89 -11.32
C GLY A 41 14.77 8.37 -11.65
N ALA A 42 14.25 8.63 -12.86
CA ALA A 42 13.80 9.96 -13.23
C ALA A 42 12.70 10.46 -12.28
N ALA A 43 12.67 11.77 -12.04
CA ALA A 43 11.60 12.37 -11.25
C ALA A 43 10.26 12.15 -11.96
N MET A 44 9.29 11.63 -11.22
CA MET A 44 7.92 11.47 -11.69
C MET A 44 7.03 12.45 -10.94
N SER A 45 6.20 13.19 -11.66
CA SER A 45 5.18 14.08 -11.06
C SER A 45 3.98 13.26 -10.62
N ILE A 46 4.17 12.46 -9.57
CA ILE A 46 3.12 11.62 -8.97
C ILE A 46 2.81 12.16 -7.57
N ARG A 47 1.52 12.20 -7.22
CA ARG A 47 1.05 12.37 -5.85
C ARG A 47 0.67 11.01 -5.26
N ALA A 48 1.23 10.66 -4.11
CA ALA A 48 0.98 9.38 -3.46
C ALA A 48 0.21 9.54 -2.14
N TYR A 49 -0.78 8.67 -1.92
CA TYR A 49 -1.57 8.60 -0.69
C TYR A 49 -1.43 7.20 -0.07
N GLY A 50 -1.20 7.12 1.23
CA GLY A 50 -1.12 5.84 1.94
C GLY A 50 -0.47 5.92 3.31
N THR A 51 -0.48 4.81 4.03
CA THR A 51 0.08 4.69 5.38
C THR A 51 1.32 3.77 5.39
N MET A 52 1.54 3.00 4.32
CA MET A 52 2.60 2.00 4.29
C MET A 52 4.00 2.64 4.42
N PRO A 53 4.84 2.21 5.39
CA PRO A 53 6.18 2.75 5.58
C PRO A 53 7.07 2.67 4.33
N LEU A 54 6.89 1.62 3.52
CA LEU A 54 7.58 1.45 2.25
C LEU A 54 7.25 2.56 1.24
N LEU A 55 5.97 2.97 1.14
CA LEU A 55 5.55 4.07 0.26
C LEU A 55 6.20 5.38 0.70
N ARG A 56 6.22 5.65 2.02
CA ARG A 56 6.90 6.82 2.59
C ARG A 56 8.40 6.81 2.30
N GLY A 57 9.06 5.65 2.42
CA GLY A 57 10.47 5.48 2.08
C GLY A 57 10.77 5.74 0.61
N LEU A 58 9.96 5.17 -0.29
CA LEU A 58 10.05 5.42 -1.73
C LEU A 58 9.79 6.88 -2.08
N GLY A 59 8.82 7.52 -1.41
CA GLY A 59 8.53 8.93 -1.61
C GLY A 59 9.72 9.83 -1.27
N ARG A 60 10.38 9.57 -0.14
CA ARG A 60 11.62 10.27 0.26
C ARG A 60 12.75 10.07 -0.76
N LEU A 61 12.97 8.84 -1.21
CA LEU A 61 14.03 8.53 -2.18
C LEU A 61 13.76 9.16 -3.55
N GLY A 62 12.52 9.07 -4.02
CA GLY A 62 12.08 9.56 -5.32
C GLY A 62 11.78 11.06 -5.37
N LYS A 63 11.71 11.75 -4.22
CA LYS A 63 11.13 13.09 -4.09
C LYS A 63 9.68 13.16 -4.62
N ILE A 64 8.92 12.11 -4.37
CA ILE A 64 7.49 12.03 -4.70
C ILE A 64 6.72 12.70 -3.56
N GLU A 65 5.72 13.51 -3.91
CA GLU A 65 4.83 14.08 -2.92
C GLU A 65 3.97 12.96 -2.32
N TYR A 66 4.07 12.77 -1.01
CA TYR A 66 3.38 11.75 -0.27
C TYR A 66 2.62 12.36 0.91
N THR A 67 1.38 11.91 1.13
CA THR A 67 0.54 12.31 2.25
C THR A 67 -0.25 11.12 2.78
N ASP A 68 -0.84 11.26 3.96
CA ASP A 68 -1.68 10.23 4.57
C ASP A 68 -2.91 9.96 3.69
N LEU A 69 -3.45 8.73 3.81
CA LEU A 69 -4.62 8.31 3.06
C LEU A 69 -5.85 9.10 3.54
N PRO A 70 -6.60 9.78 2.65
CA PRO A 70 -7.85 10.43 3.04
C PRO A 70 -8.94 9.39 3.33
N ASP A 71 -10.06 9.85 3.89
CA ASP A 71 -11.19 8.96 4.22
C ASP A 71 -11.86 8.38 2.96
N ASP A 72 -11.89 9.15 1.87
CA ASP A 72 -12.53 8.78 0.61
C ASP A 72 -11.91 9.45 -0.63
N PHE A 73 -12.36 9.01 -1.79
CA PHE A 73 -11.89 9.46 -3.10
C PHE A 73 -12.11 10.95 -3.38
N SER A 74 -13.13 11.59 -2.78
CA SER A 74 -13.49 12.99 -3.07
C SER A 74 -12.44 13.99 -2.57
N ALA A 75 -11.64 13.59 -1.58
CA ALA A 75 -10.54 14.38 -1.04
C ALA A 75 -9.24 14.25 -1.86
N ILE A 76 -9.24 13.53 -2.98
CA ILE A 76 -8.08 13.47 -3.87
C ILE A 76 -7.98 14.77 -4.67
N ASP A 77 -6.86 15.47 -4.48
CA ASP A 77 -6.52 16.66 -5.26
C ASP A 77 -6.28 16.36 -6.75
N SER A 78 -6.51 17.38 -7.59
CA SER A 78 -6.31 17.28 -9.03
C SER A 78 -4.82 17.28 -9.40
N HIS A 79 -4.26 16.08 -9.58
CA HIS A 79 -2.92 15.86 -10.12
C HIS A 79 -2.99 15.10 -11.46
N SER A 80 -1.94 15.22 -12.28
CA SER A 80 -1.83 14.49 -13.55
C SER A 80 -1.74 12.98 -13.36
N GLN A 81 -1.09 12.54 -12.27
CA GLN A 81 -0.98 11.16 -11.86
C GLN A 81 -1.05 11.05 -10.34
N THR A 82 -1.93 10.17 -9.87
CA THR A 82 -2.14 9.90 -8.44
C THR A 82 -1.99 8.41 -8.20
N TRP A 83 -1.24 8.04 -7.17
CA TRP A 83 -1.15 6.69 -6.64
C TRP A 83 -1.80 6.63 -5.26
N VAL A 84 -2.63 5.62 -5.01
CA VAL A 84 -3.30 5.43 -3.73
C VAL A 84 -3.06 4.00 -3.27
N GLN A 85 -2.45 3.84 -2.10
CA GLN A 85 -2.36 2.56 -1.42
C GLN A 85 -3.53 2.43 -0.45
N LEU A 86 -4.46 1.56 -0.80
CA LEU A 86 -5.61 1.22 0.04
C LEU A 86 -5.31 -0.03 0.86
N GLU A 87 -5.87 -0.07 2.07
CA GLU A 87 -5.95 -1.28 2.89
C GLU A 87 -7.38 -1.80 2.86
N GLU A 88 -7.56 -3.09 3.13
CA GLU A 88 -8.87 -3.71 3.14
C GLU A 88 -9.76 -3.06 4.20
N SER A 89 -10.95 -2.59 3.78
CA SER A 89 -11.94 -2.00 4.67
C SER A 89 -13.35 -2.31 4.18
N ALA A 90 -14.32 -2.35 5.10
CA ALA A 90 -15.71 -2.70 4.79
C ALA A 90 -16.38 -1.73 3.80
N SER A 91 -15.90 -0.49 3.73
CA SER A 91 -16.49 0.59 2.92
C SER A 91 -15.63 0.97 1.71
N ILE A 92 -14.64 0.15 1.34
CA ILE A 92 -13.72 0.45 0.24
C ILE A 92 -14.46 0.64 -1.10
N ASP A 93 -15.54 -0.11 -1.34
CA ASP A 93 -16.31 0.03 -2.58
C ASP A 93 -17.02 1.38 -2.65
N GLU A 94 -17.72 1.78 -1.58
CA GLU A 94 -18.47 3.04 -1.52
C GLU A 94 -17.58 4.28 -1.46
N ASN A 95 -16.47 4.21 -0.72
CA ASN A 95 -15.58 5.36 -0.51
C ASN A 95 -14.58 5.55 -1.66
N TRP A 96 -14.19 4.46 -2.34
CA TRP A 96 -13.08 4.49 -3.30
C TRP A 96 -13.44 4.00 -4.69
N PHE A 97 -13.97 2.77 -4.83
CA PHE A 97 -14.15 2.18 -6.15
C PHE A 97 -15.34 2.78 -6.92
N ARG A 98 -16.51 2.94 -6.30
CA ARG A 98 -17.69 3.54 -6.93
C ARG A 98 -17.45 5.01 -7.33
N PRO A 99 -16.91 5.89 -6.46
CA PRO A 99 -16.60 7.26 -6.85
C PRO A 99 -15.54 7.34 -7.96
N ALA A 100 -14.53 6.47 -7.95
CA ALA A 100 -13.52 6.41 -9.01
C ALA A 100 -14.12 5.94 -10.36
N ALA A 101 -14.99 4.94 -10.33
CA ALA A 101 -15.71 4.47 -11.52
C ALA A 101 -16.65 5.57 -12.08
N ASP A 102 -17.35 6.29 -11.21
CA ASP A 102 -18.18 7.43 -11.60
C ASP A 102 -17.34 8.57 -12.19
N ALA A 103 -16.18 8.88 -11.60
CA ALA A 103 -15.26 9.88 -12.11
C ALA A 103 -14.72 9.49 -13.50
N LEU A 104 -14.42 8.21 -13.73
CA LEU A 104 -14.04 7.67 -15.04
C LEU A 104 -15.21 7.74 -16.04
N GLY A 105 -16.43 7.39 -15.61
CA GLY A 105 -17.65 7.45 -16.42
C GLY A 105 -18.06 8.86 -16.83
N ARG A 106 -17.81 9.85 -15.97
CA ARG A 106 -18.03 11.28 -16.23
C ARG A 106 -16.87 11.96 -16.96
N GLY A 107 -15.75 11.25 -17.17
CA GLY A 107 -14.57 11.78 -17.86
C GLY A 107 -13.69 12.69 -17.01
N LYS A 108 -13.88 12.74 -15.70
CA LYS A 108 -12.96 13.41 -14.75
C LYS A 108 -11.65 12.64 -14.61
N LEU A 109 -11.71 11.31 -14.73
CA LEU A 109 -10.53 10.46 -14.88
C LEU A 109 -10.44 9.97 -16.33
N ARG A 110 -9.22 9.97 -16.87
CA ARG A 110 -8.94 9.40 -18.20
C ARG A 110 -8.73 7.88 -18.13
N CYS A 111 -8.16 7.41 -17.03
CA CYS A 111 -7.71 6.05 -16.82
C CYS A 111 -7.75 5.73 -15.33
N LEU A 112 -8.17 4.53 -14.98
CA LEU A 112 -8.08 3.98 -13.64
C LEU A 112 -7.27 2.68 -13.70
N GLN A 113 -6.17 2.62 -12.96
CA GLN A 113 -5.37 1.41 -12.81
C GLN A 113 -5.59 0.83 -11.42
N LEU A 114 -5.94 -0.44 -11.37
CA LEU A 114 -6.13 -1.20 -10.13
C LEU A 114 -5.06 -2.28 -10.06
N SER A 115 -4.29 -2.28 -8.98
CA SER A 115 -3.23 -3.24 -8.70
C SER A 115 -3.57 -4.01 -7.43
N PHE A 116 -3.83 -5.30 -7.58
CA PHE A 116 -4.15 -6.20 -6.47
C PHE A 116 -2.99 -7.18 -6.28
N ALA A 117 -2.40 -7.22 -5.08
CA ALA A 117 -1.34 -8.17 -4.74
C ALA A 117 -1.90 -9.22 -3.77
N VAL A 118 -1.99 -10.48 -4.21
CA VAL A 118 -2.55 -11.59 -3.42
C VAL A 118 -1.65 -12.80 -3.58
N ASN A 119 -1.22 -13.42 -2.47
CA ASN A 119 -0.41 -14.65 -2.43
C ASN A 119 0.84 -14.62 -3.34
N GLY A 120 1.53 -13.47 -3.41
CA GLY A 120 2.73 -13.29 -4.25
C GLY A 120 2.45 -13.10 -5.75
N LYS A 121 1.18 -13.17 -6.19
CA LYS A 121 0.76 -12.78 -7.54
C LYS A 121 0.29 -11.33 -7.54
N MET A 122 0.46 -10.65 -8.66
CA MET A 122 -0.03 -9.28 -8.88
C MET A 122 -0.95 -9.24 -10.08
N LEU A 123 -2.20 -8.85 -9.85
CA LEU A 123 -3.18 -8.57 -10.89
C LEU A 123 -3.23 -7.06 -11.14
N ASN A 124 -2.92 -6.66 -12.37
CA ASN A 124 -3.05 -5.28 -12.82
C ASN A 124 -4.20 -5.17 -13.82
N ALA A 125 -5.19 -4.36 -13.52
CA ALA A 125 -6.30 -4.04 -14.40
C ALA A 125 -6.25 -2.56 -14.79
N THR A 126 -6.30 -2.27 -16.08
CA THR A 126 -6.38 -0.90 -16.59
C THR A 126 -7.77 -0.69 -17.18
N LEU A 127 -8.45 0.36 -16.70
CA LEU A 127 -9.83 0.69 -17.05
C LEU A 127 -9.87 2.07 -17.71
N HIS A 128 -10.52 2.12 -18.87
CA HIS A 128 -10.94 3.33 -19.54
C HIS A 128 -12.46 3.49 -19.49
N ARG A 129 -12.95 4.68 -19.80
CA ARG A 129 -14.39 4.99 -19.82
C ARG A 129 -15.23 3.97 -20.59
N ARG A 130 -14.75 3.50 -21.75
CA ARG A 130 -15.43 2.49 -22.59
C ARG A 130 -15.54 1.12 -21.94
N ASP A 131 -14.65 0.80 -20.99
CA ASP A 131 -14.68 -0.49 -20.29
C ASP A 131 -15.87 -0.59 -19.33
N LEU A 132 -16.41 0.55 -18.87
CA LEU A 132 -17.62 0.59 -18.04
C LEU A 132 -18.88 0.15 -18.81
N LEU A 133 -18.83 0.14 -20.15
CA LEU A 133 -19.93 -0.33 -20.99
C LEU A 133 -19.92 -1.85 -21.19
N LYS A 134 -18.92 -2.57 -20.65
CA LYS A 134 -18.82 -4.03 -20.76
C LYS A 134 -19.83 -4.75 -19.85
N PHE A 135 -21.10 -4.34 -19.86
CA PHE A 135 -22.17 -4.91 -19.04
C PHE A 135 -22.44 -6.39 -19.34
N TRP A 136 -22.03 -6.86 -20.53
CA TRP A 136 -22.12 -8.26 -20.93
C TRP A 136 -21.07 -9.16 -20.26
N ARG A 137 -20.07 -8.60 -19.57
CA ARG A 137 -19.10 -9.40 -18.83
C ARG A 137 -19.67 -9.84 -17.49
N LYS A 138 -19.60 -11.13 -17.22
CA LYS A 138 -19.97 -11.69 -15.92
C LYS A 138 -19.06 -11.13 -14.83
N ARG A 139 -19.65 -10.66 -13.72
CA ARG A 139 -18.91 -10.27 -12.51
C ARG A 139 -18.47 -11.55 -11.80
N LEU A 140 -17.17 -11.72 -11.65
CA LEU A 140 -16.57 -12.84 -10.91
C LEU A 140 -15.88 -12.31 -9.65
N PRO A 141 -15.83 -13.11 -8.58
CA PRO A 141 -15.02 -12.78 -7.41
C PRO A 141 -13.57 -12.52 -7.81
N LEU A 142 -12.91 -11.58 -7.12
CA LEU A 142 -11.54 -11.18 -7.44
C LEU A 142 -10.56 -12.38 -7.40
N ASN A 143 -10.75 -13.30 -6.45
CA ASN A 143 -9.89 -14.48 -6.29
C ASN A 143 -9.88 -15.40 -7.54
N THR A 144 -10.97 -15.44 -8.32
CA THR A 144 -11.03 -16.22 -9.56
C THR A 144 -9.99 -15.78 -10.58
N TYR A 145 -9.54 -14.51 -10.54
CA TYR A 145 -8.50 -14.00 -11.44
C TYR A 145 -7.07 -14.31 -10.97
N PHE A 146 -6.90 -14.84 -9.77
CA PHE A 146 -5.60 -15.24 -9.21
C PHE A 146 -5.35 -16.75 -9.26
N GLU A 147 -6.39 -17.56 -9.45
CA GLU A 147 -6.32 -19.02 -9.53
C GLU A 147 -6.10 -19.56 -10.95
N ALA A 148 -6.26 -18.70 -11.97
CA ALA A 148 -5.85 -18.98 -13.34
C ALA A 148 -4.32 -18.90 -13.52
#